data_AF-F4CKI3-F1
#
_entry.id   AF-F4CKI3-F1
#
_cell.length_a   1.000
_cell.length_b   1.000
_cell.length_c   1.000
_cell.angle_alpha   90.00
_cell.angle_beta   90.00
_cell.angle_gamma   90.00
#
_symmetry.space_group_name_H-M   'P 1'
#
loop_
_entity.id
_entity.type
_entity.pdbx_description
1 polymer ?
#
loop_
_entity_poly.entity_id
_entity_poly.type
_entity_poly.pdbx_seq_one_letter_code
_entity_poly.pdbx_strand_id
1 'polypeptide(L)'
;MPARRLGRSLVLVLVAPLVVTACVGTPAAPAASSTSSQPTAQPTAQPAVPQGGIDPATAFTPVSATTLTTPAPVTGTDGKTHLAYELLLTNASPAPLRLDEVDVLDAGSRNVLLSLSGPALAASSNLVGGDTGDEGTAEPTTVGTPIPGSATTVVWLDVTVDGAPPAALTHRVAATMTTPGGDRPLESTVGRVDVSTAKAPVLGPVMAGGPWYASDGCCADDTHHRRGLAPINGTLLVPQRYAIDWYLLDDQHRAWTGDPSKLTSYYAYDKPALAAADGVVVDATDGIAETTSAPEPPPLPPIKDTVGNHVTVMIAPGVYLLYAHFKPNTVAVKTGQTVKRGDVLGHIGSSGNSTAPHLHFQIMTEPTFFPTDSTPFAFDCFAVNGQVTERIWDDVLGLQPDPVLPYAAATDTSRRSGQMPLDRNVVTFC
;
A
#
# COMPACT_ATOMS: atom_id res chain seq x y z
N MET A 1 -29.11 34.38 -50.15
CA MET A 1 -30.07 33.48 -50.83
C MET A 1 -30.16 32.18 -50.05
N PRO A 2 -31.35 31.66 -49.75
CA PRO A 2 -31.56 30.69 -48.67
C PRO A 2 -31.64 29.23 -49.14
N ALA A 3 -31.35 28.29 -48.24
CA ALA A 3 -31.83 26.91 -48.32
C ALA A 3 -32.27 26.39 -46.93
N ARG A 4 -33.54 26.00 -46.89
CA ARG A 4 -34.31 25.20 -45.91
C ARG A 4 -33.64 23.82 -45.65
N ARG A 5 -33.92 22.96 -44.65
CA ARG A 5 -35.03 22.77 -43.68
C ARG A 5 -34.66 21.60 -42.71
N LEU A 6 -35.31 21.61 -41.53
CA LEU A 6 -35.94 20.50 -40.75
C LEU A 6 -35.13 19.42 -40.00
N GLY A 7 -35.56 19.21 -38.74
CA GLY A 7 -35.52 17.90 -38.06
C GLY A 7 -35.65 17.97 -36.53
N ARG A 8 -36.86 18.11 -35.98
CA ARG A 8 -37.18 17.82 -34.56
C ARG A 8 -38.03 16.55 -34.52
N SER A 9 -37.63 15.55 -33.74
CA SER A 9 -38.46 14.39 -33.40
C SER A 9 -38.51 14.21 -31.89
N LEU A 10 -39.73 14.26 -31.37
CA LEU A 10 -40.13 13.93 -30.00
C LEU A 10 -40.68 12.49 -30.04
N VAL A 11 -40.25 11.61 -29.14
CA VAL A 11 -40.81 10.25 -29.02
C VAL A 11 -41.49 10.11 -27.66
N LEU A 12 -42.75 9.71 -27.69
CA LEU A 12 -43.62 9.37 -26.56
C LEU A 12 -44.32 8.06 -26.91
N VAL A 13 -44.22 7.02 -26.08
CA VAL A 13 -45.01 5.77 -26.17
C VAL A 13 -45.29 5.31 -24.73
N LEU A 14 -46.51 5.51 -24.17
CA LEU A 14 -47.76 4.74 -24.23
C LEU A 14 -47.78 3.45 -23.40
N VAL A 15 -48.55 3.49 -22.31
CA VAL A 15 -48.90 2.40 -21.38
C VAL A 15 -50.29 1.86 -21.75
N ALA A 16 -50.47 0.55 -21.74
CA ALA A 16 -51.76 -0.13 -21.96
C ALA A 16 -52.30 -0.74 -20.65
N PRO A 17 -53.61 -0.70 -20.36
CA PRO A 17 -54.20 -1.45 -19.25
C PRO A 17 -54.96 -2.70 -19.75
N LEU A 18 -54.82 -3.81 -19.00
CA LEU A 18 -55.59 -5.04 -19.20
C LEU A 18 -56.75 -5.12 -18.19
N VAL A 19 -57.91 -5.52 -18.72
CA VAL A 19 -59.24 -5.52 -18.10
C VAL A 19 -59.46 -6.72 -17.18
N VAL A 20 -60.11 -6.48 -16.04
CA VAL A 20 -60.60 -7.50 -15.09
C VAL A 20 -62.01 -7.95 -15.48
N THR A 21 -62.19 -9.26 -15.68
CA THR A 21 -63.52 -9.87 -15.90
C THR A 21 -63.96 -10.61 -14.64
N ALA A 22 -65.09 -10.18 -14.07
CA ALA A 22 -65.79 -10.86 -12.98
C ALA A 22 -66.82 -11.84 -13.56
N CYS A 23 -66.85 -13.07 -13.04
CA CYS A 23 -67.90 -14.04 -13.33
C CYS A 23 -68.82 -14.22 -12.11
N VAL A 24 -70.12 -14.18 -12.39
CA VAL A 24 -71.25 -14.23 -11.47
C VAL A 24 -71.55 -15.68 -11.07
N GLY A 25 -71.92 -15.89 -9.80
CA GLY A 25 -72.26 -17.20 -9.24
C GLY A 25 -73.71 -17.66 -9.51
N THR A 26 -73.93 -18.97 -9.37
CA THR A 26 -75.23 -19.62 -9.19
C THR A 26 -75.12 -20.71 -8.10
N PRO A 27 -76.20 -21.04 -7.35
CA PRO A 27 -76.08 -21.79 -6.10
C PRO A 27 -76.43 -23.30 -6.18
N ALA A 28 -75.63 -24.05 -5.41
CA ALA A 28 -75.90 -25.21 -4.53
C ALA A 28 -76.58 -26.52 -5.02
N ALA A 29 -75.92 -27.64 -4.68
CA ALA A 29 -76.54 -28.87 -4.17
C ALA A 29 -75.59 -29.51 -3.12
N PRO A 30 -76.09 -30.13 -2.02
CA PRO A 30 -75.24 -30.65 -0.95
C PRO A 30 -74.86 -32.12 -1.22
N ALA A 31 -73.59 -32.48 -1.03
CA ALA A 31 -73.16 -33.88 -1.01
C ALA A 31 -72.12 -34.14 0.08
N ALA A 32 -72.52 -35.04 0.98
CA ALA A 32 -71.78 -35.93 1.88
C ALA A 32 -70.32 -35.58 2.25
N SER A 33 -70.16 -35.35 3.56
CA SER A 33 -68.91 -35.34 4.31
C SER A 33 -68.18 -36.69 4.21
N SER A 34 -66.95 -36.67 3.68
CA SER A 34 -65.93 -37.66 3.98
C SER A 34 -64.65 -36.92 4.39
N THR A 35 -64.26 -37.11 5.65
CA THR A 35 -63.05 -36.51 6.22
C THR A 35 -61.84 -37.35 5.80
N SER A 36 -61.11 -36.91 4.78
CA SER A 36 -59.72 -37.32 4.55
C SER A 36 -58.80 -36.18 4.97
N SER A 37 -57.98 -36.44 5.99
CA SER A 37 -56.95 -35.51 6.45
C SER A 37 -55.77 -35.52 5.47
N GLN A 38 -55.76 -34.57 4.54
CA GLN A 38 -54.52 -34.25 3.80
C GLN A 38 -53.56 -33.49 4.72
N PRO A 39 -52.25 -33.82 4.71
CA PRO A 39 -51.26 -33.01 5.40
C PRO A 39 -51.16 -31.66 4.68
N THR A 40 -51.57 -30.59 5.35
CA THR A 40 -51.37 -29.22 4.89
C THR A 40 -49.88 -28.96 4.79
N ALA A 41 -49.37 -28.84 3.56
CA ALA A 41 -48.04 -28.29 3.31
C ALA A 41 -48.00 -26.86 3.88
N GLN A 42 -47.09 -26.60 4.84
CA GLN A 42 -46.82 -25.24 5.28
C GLN A 42 -46.39 -24.41 4.07
N PRO A 43 -46.96 -23.20 3.86
CA PRO A 43 -46.45 -22.30 2.85
C PRO A 43 -44.98 -22.05 3.14
N THR A 44 -44.10 -22.40 2.22
CA THR A 44 -42.70 -21.95 2.24
C THR A 44 -42.72 -20.43 2.41
N ALA A 45 -42.12 -19.92 3.49
CA ALA A 45 -42.04 -18.49 3.74
C ALA A 45 -41.50 -17.81 2.46
N GLN A 46 -42.31 -16.95 1.84
CA GLN A 46 -41.84 -16.15 0.72
C GLN A 46 -40.60 -15.39 1.20
N PRO A 47 -39.50 -15.40 0.43
CA PRO A 47 -38.33 -14.58 0.75
C PRO A 47 -38.81 -13.15 0.98
N ALA A 48 -38.42 -12.56 2.12
CA ALA A 48 -38.79 -11.20 2.44
C ALA A 48 -38.37 -10.29 1.29
N VAL A 49 -39.33 -9.56 0.72
CA VAL A 49 -39.04 -8.56 -0.30
C VAL A 49 -38.24 -7.45 0.36
N PRO A 50 -37.01 -7.16 -0.09
CA PRO A 50 -36.22 -6.08 0.49
C PRO A 50 -36.97 -4.75 0.37
N GLN A 51 -37.00 -3.99 1.47
CA GLN A 51 -37.60 -2.65 1.46
C GLN A 51 -36.71 -1.71 0.64
N GLY A 52 -37.27 -1.05 -0.38
CA GLY A 52 -36.57 -0.01 -1.15
C GLY A 52 -36.54 1.34 -0.43
N GLY A 53 -35.73 2.28 -0.90
CA GLY A 53 -35.62 3.64 -0.35
C GLY A 53 -34.18 4.17 -0.38
N ILE A 54 -33.97 5.33 0.24
CA ILE A 54 -32.62 5.85 0.56
C ILE A 54 -32.23 5.25 1.91
N ASP A 55 -31.01 4.71 2.02
CA ASP A 55 -30.48 4.26 3.31
C ASP A 55 -30.47 5.46 4.29
N PRO A 56 -31.10 5.35 5.48
CA PRO A 56 -31.11 6.42 6.47
C PRO A 56 -29.73 6.94 6.89
N ALA A 57 -28.66 6.17 6.69
CA ALA A 57 -27.28 6.58 6.95
C ALA A 57 -26.66 7.42 5.82
N THR A 58 -27.36 7.62 4.69
CA THR A 58 -26.86 8.39 3.54
C THR A 58 -26.78 9.87 3.88
N ALA A 59 -25.62 10.48 3.62
CA ALA A 59 -25.40 11.92 3.76
C ALA A 59 -24.66 12.48 2.53
N PHE A 60 -24.91 13.74 2.20
CA PHE A 60 -24.07 14.47 1.25
C PHE A 60 -22.76 14.83 1.93
N THR A 61 -21.63 14.44 1.33
CA THR A 61 -20.29 14.75 1.83
C THR A 61 -19.57 15.67 0.82
N PRO A 62 -18.92 16.76 1.25
CA PRO A 62 -18.15 17.63 0.37
C PRO A 62 -16.78 17.02 -0.01
N VAL A 63 -16.40 15.94 0.67
CA VAL A 63 -15.20 15.16 0.39
C VAL A 63 -15.62 13.76 -0.06
N SER A 64 -15.01 13.31 -1.16
CA SER A 64 -15.04 11.92 -1.62
C SER A 64 -13.80 11.20 -1.12
N ALA A 65 -13.92 9.93 -0.77
CA ALA A 65 -12.79 9.12 -0.30
C ALA A 65 -12.69 7.78 -1.02
N THR A 66 -11.47 7.41 -1.40
CA THR A 66 -11.14 6.08 -1.93
C THR A 66 -9.80 5.64 -1.37
N THR A 67 -9.57 4.34 -1.20
CA THR A 67 -8.23 3.82 -0.93
C THR A 67 -7.54 3.41 -2.22
N LEU A 68 -6.21 3.52 -2.27
CA LEU A 68 -5.45 3.01 -3.42
C LEU A 68 -5.37 1.48 -3.39
N THR A 69 -5.39 0.89 -2.20
CA THR A 69 -5.17 -0.53 -2.00
C THR A 69 -6.06 -1.09 -0.90
N THR A 70 -6.01 -2.41 -0.75
CA THR A 70 -6.68 -3.11 0.34
C THR A 70 -5.69 -3.22 1.51
N PRO A 71 -5.96 -2.63 2.68
CA PRO A 71 -5.08 -2.72 3.84
C PRO A 71 -4.82 -4.19 4.20
N ALA A 72 -3.56 -4.58 4.26
CA ALA A 72 -3.16 -5.95 4.54
C ALA A 72 -2.36 -6.01 5.86
N PRO A 73 -2.73 -6.90 6.80
CA PRO A 73 -2.12 -6.92 8.13
C PRO A 73 -0.75 -7.60 8.14
N VAL A 74 0.17 -7.05 8.92
CA VAL A 74 1.45 -7.68 9.25
C VAL A 74 1.89 -7.36 10.67
N THR A 75 2.46 -8.34 11.37
CA THR A 75 3.02 -8.10 12.69
C THR A 75 4.42 -7.50 12.56
N GLY A 76 4.64 -6.32 13.13
CA GLY A 76 5.93 -5.64 13.16
C GLY A 76 6.86 -6.18 14.25
N THR A 77 8.10 -5.71 14.26
CA THR A 77 9.07 -5.97 15.34
C THR A 77 8.72 -5.29 16.65
N ASP A 78 7.80 -4.34 16.67
CA ASP A 78 7.21 -3.78 17.89
C ASP A 78 6.14 -4.70 18.51
N GLY A 79 5.80 -5.81 17.84
CA GLY A 79 4.79 -6.78 18.27
C GLY A 79 3.35 -6.39 17.93
N LYS A 80 3.14 -5.24 17.29
CA LYS A 80 1.81 -4.77 16.87
C LYS A 80 1.47 -5.27 15.48
N THR A 81 0.19 -5.28 15.16
CA THR A 81 -0.28 -5.50 13.78
C THR A 81 -0.40 -4.14 13.09
N HIS A 82 0.33 -3.97 11.99
CA HIS A 82 0.32 -2.78 11.14
C HIS A 82 -0.61 -2.98 9.94
N LEU A 83 -1.22 -1.88 9.51
CA LEU A 83 -2.08 -1.77 8.34
C LEU A 83 -1.70 -0.49 7.61
N ALA A 84 -0.69 -0.55 6.75
CA ALA A 84 -0.28 0.59 5.94
C ALA A 84 -1.06 0.64 4.63
N TYR A 85 -1.59 1.81 4.30
CA TYR A 85 -2.36 2.08 3.07
C TYR A 85 -2.53 3.58 2.83
N GLU A 86 -3.12 3.95 1.70
CA GLU A 86 -3.31 5.34 1.29
C GLU A 86 -4.80 5.66 1.16
N LEU A 87 -5.23 6.75 1.80
CA LEU A 87 -6.55 7.32 1.66
C LEU A 87 -6.49 8.54 0.75
N LEU A 88 -7.12 8.47 -0.42
CA LEU A 88 -7.34 9.63 -1.27
C LEU A 88 -8.58 10.37 -0.81
N LEU A 89 -8.43 11.66 -0.52
CA LEU A 89 -9.54 12.56 -0.21
C LEU A 89 -9.63 13.62 -1.31
N THR A 90 -10.70 13.57 -2.10
CA THR A 90 -10.97 14.54 -3.17
C THR A 90 -11.97 15.57 -2.69
N ASN A 91 -11.61 16.85 -2.79
CA ASN A 91 -12.54 17.95 -2.54
C ASN A 91 -13.55 18.04 -3.69
N ALA A 92 -14.78 17.60 -3.45
CA ALA A 92 -15.88 17.65 -4.40
C ALA A 92 -16.66 18.97 -4.34
N SER A 93 -16.22 19.93 -3.52
CA SER A 93 -16.78 21.27 -3.41
C SER A 93 -16.02 22.26 -4.28
N PRO A 94 -16.68 23.32 -4.81
CA PRO A 94 -15.97 24.43 -5.45
C PRO A 94 -15.19 25.31 -4.46
N ALA A 95 -15.47 25.21 -3.15
CA ALA A 95 -14.80 25.98 -2.12
C ALA A 95 -13.56 25.24 -1.57
N PRO A 96 -12.45 25.95 -1.29
CA PRO A 96 -11.28 25.34 -0.65
C PRO A 96 -11.64 24.73 0.71
N LEU A 97 -10.97 23.63 1.02
CA LEU A 97 -11.26 22.82 2.20
C LEU A 97 -9.95 22.51 2.94
N ARG A 98 -9.85 22.89 4.21
CA ARG A 98 -8.72 22.53 5.08
C ARG A 98 -9.09 21.29 5.86
N LEU A 99 -8.22 20.27 5.87
CA LEU A 99 -8.40 19.15 6.80
C LEU A 99 -7.99 19.57 8.20
N ASP A 100 -8.83 19.28 9.18
CA ASP A 100 -8.55 19.57 10.58
C ASP A 100 -8.19 18.27 11.34
N GLU A 101 -8.89 17.17 11.05
CA GLU A 101 -8.66 15.85 11.66
C GLU A 101 -9.07 14.71 10.72
N VAL A 102 -8.33 13.61 10.77
CA VAL A 102 -8.67 12.34 10.10
C VAL A 102 -8.53 11.22 11.12
N ASP A 103 -9.66 10.55 11.41
CA ASP A 103 -9.67 9.33 12.21
C ASP A 103 -9.87 8.11 11.33
N VAL A 104 -9.18 7.03 11.68
CA VAL A 104 -9.49 5.69 11.20
C VAL A 104 -10.24 4.94 12.30
N LEU A 105 -11.40 4.40 11.96
CA LEU A 105 -12.26 3.67 12.87
C LEU A 105 -12.46 2.23 12.40
N ASP A 106 -12.60 1.30 13.36
CA ASP A 106 -13.21 0.01 13.10
C ASP A 106 -14.65 0.21 12.59
N ALA A 107 -14.97 -0.27 11.40
CA ALA A 107 -16.27 -0.06 10.76
C ALA A 107 -17.43 -0.70 11.53
N GLY A 108 -17.19 -1.76 12.30
CA GLY A 108 -18.18 -2.48 13.07
C GLY A 108 -18.42 -1.83 14.44
N SER A 109 -17.34 -1.68 15.23
CA SER A 109 -17.44 -1.14 16.60
C SER A 109 -17.47 0.38 16.67
N ARG A 110 -16.98 1.08 15.63
CA ARG A 110 -16.74 2.53 15.58
C ARG A 110 -15.70 3.03 16.58
N ASN A 111 -14.86 2.14 17.10
CA ASN A 111 -13.71 2.54 17.91
C ASN A 111 -12.69 3.24 17.01
N VAL A 112 -12.14 4.36 17.50
CA VAL A 112 -11.03 5.05 16.84
C VAL A 112 -9.75 4.25 17.06
N LEU A 113 -9.07 3.89 15.97
CA LEU A 113 -7.83 3.12 15.95
C LEU A 113 -6.60 4.01 15.67
N LEU A 114 -6.80 5.09 14.92
CA LEU A 114 -5.80 6.12 14.64
C LEU A 114 -6.51 7.46 14.55
N SER A 115 -5.88 8.51 15.07
CA SER A 115 -6.35 9.91 14.94
C SER A 115 -5.17 10.79 14.56
N LEU A 116 -5.32 11.53 13.46
CA LEU A 116 -4.32 12.46 12.95
C LEU A 116 -4.90 13.87 12.92
N SER A 117 -4.24 14.81 13.56
CA SER A 117 -4.58 16.24 13.53
C SER A 117 -3.33 17.12 13.59
N GLY A 118 -3.47 18.40 13.27
CA GLY A 118 -2.39 19.39 13.39
C GLY A 118 -1.11 18.96 12.66
N PRO A 119 0.08 19.08 13.30
CA PRO A 119 1.36 18.67 12.71
C PRO A 119 1.42 17.21 12.26
N ALA A 120 0.78 16.27 12.99
CA ALA A 120 0.80 14.86 12.61
C ALA A 120 0.03 14.63 11.30
N LEU A 121 -1.14 15.24 11.14
CA LEU A 121 -1.89 15.16 9.89
C LEU A 121 -1.14 15.81 8.71
N ALA A 122 -0.49 16.95 8.94
CA ALA A 122 0.30 17.61 7.92
C ALA A 122 1.52 16.78 7.51
N ALA A 123 2.20 16.16 8.48
CA ALA A 123 3.31 15.24 8.23
C ALA A 123 2.86 13.91 7.62
N SER A 124 1.57 13.59 7.61
CA SER A 124 1.02 12.37 7.02
C SER A 124 0.13 12.64 5.81
N SER A 125 0.15 13.84 5.23
CA SER A 125 -0.64 14.14 4.03
C SER A 125 0.01 15.13 3.08
N ASN A 126 -0.31 15.00 1.79
CA ASN A 126 0.10 15.96 0.76
C ASN A 126 -0.88 15.94 -0.41
N LEU A 127 -0.98 17.06 -1.11
CA LEU A 127 -1.71 17.12 -2.39
C LEU A 127 -1.07 16.18 -3.40
N VAL A 128 -1.88 15.50 -4.21
CA VAL A 128 -1.40 14.74 -5.36
C VAL A 128 -0.71 15.71 -6.33
N GLY A 129 0.57 15.45 -6.63
CA GLY A 129 1.41 16.35 -7.42
C GLY A 129 1.88 17.60 -6.68
N GLY A 130 1.56 17.71 -5.38
CA GLY A 130 2.17 18.68 -4.48
C GLY A 130 3.55 18.20 -4.03
N ASP A 131 4.37 19.15 -3.61
CA ASP A 131 5.68 18.89 -3.04
C ASP A 131 5.53 17.99 -1.80
N THR A 132 6.11 16.79 -1.85
CA THR A 132 6.22 15.87 -0.71
C THR A 132 7.34 16.27 0.24
N GLY A 133 8.03 17.36 -0.10
CA GLY A 133 9.36 17.68 0.33
C GLY A 133 10.40 16.98 -0.54
N ASP A 134 11.33 17.75 -1.13
CA ASP A 134 12.50 17.20 -1.80
C ASP A 134 13.30 16.30 -0.84
N GLU A 135 13.83 15.23 -1.43
CA GLU A 135 14.82 14.29 -0.89
C GLU A 135 15.90 15.06 -0.08
N GLY A 136 15.72 15.12 1.24
CA GLY A 136 16.71 15.65 2.18
C GLY A 136 16.62 17.13 2.61
N THR A 137 15.66 17.96 2.20
CA THR A 137 15.68 19.39 2.65
C THR A 137 14.35 20.07 2.97
N ALA A 138 13.20 19.48 2.73
CA ALA A 138 11.94 20.19 2.92
C ALA A 138 11.26 19.87 4.26
N GLU A 139 11.03 20.94 5.03
CA GLU A 139 10.08 20.94 6.14
C GLU A 139 8.70 20.45 5.65
N PRO A 140 7.98 19.63 6.43
CA PRO A 140 6.67 19.11 6.03
C PRO A 140 5.75 20.23 5.60
N THR A 141 4.93 19.97 4.56
CA THR A 141 3.95 20.93 4.06
C THR A 141 3.21 21.56 5.23
N THR A 142 3.15 22.90 5.22
CA THR A 142 2.58 23.68 6.32
C THR A 142 1.21 23.14 6.71
N VAL A 143 1.01 22.89 8.01
CA VAL A 143 -0.27 22.50 8.59
C VAL A 143 -1.38 23.37 8.02
N GLY A 144 -2.40 22.72 7.44
CA GLY A 144 -3.59 23.41 6.98
C GLY A 144 -3.52 24.01 5.58
N THR A 145 -2.67 23.47 4.69
CA THR A 145 -2.74 23.75 3.25
C THR A 145 -4.16 23.47 2.73
N PRO A 146 -4.90 24.48 2.24
CA PRO A 146 -6.25 24.26 1.75
C PRO A 146 -6.23 23.36 0.51
N ILE A 147 -7.10 22.37 0.47
CA ILE A 147 -7.36 21.51 -0.69
C ILE A 147 -8.28 22.29 -1.65
N PRO A 148 -7.81 22.73 -2.82
CA PRO A 148 -8.67 23.42 -3.79
C PRO A 148 -9.81 22.52 -4.28
N GLY A 149 -10.86 23.11 -4.85
CA GLY A 149 -11.92 22.33 -5.49
C GLY A 149 -11.36 21.41 -6.59
N SER A 150 -11.87 20.19 -6.65
CA SER A 150 -11.41 19.11 -7.54
C SER A 150 -9.99 18.58 -7.26
N ALA A 151 -9.26 19.14 -6.30
CA ALA A 151 -7.96 18.61 -5.91
C ALA A 151 -8.11 17.39 -4.99
N THR A 152 -7.11 16.52 -5.03
CA THR A 152 -7.02 15.34 -4.18
C THR A 152 -5.80 15.46 -3.28
N THR A 153 -6.00 15.16 -2.00
CA THR A 153 -4.90 14.92 -1.07
C THR A 153 -4.78 13.43 -0.78
N VAL A 154 -3.56 12.96 -0.57
CA VAL A 154 -3.29 11.63 -0.03
C VAL A 154 -3.09 11.78 1.47
N VAL A 155 -3.73 10.93 2.26
CA VAL A 155 -3.41 10.72 3.67
C VAL A 155 -2.74 9.35 3.79
N TRP A 156 -1.49 9.36 4.24
CA TRP A 156 -0.65 8.19 4.42
C TRP A 156 -0.93 7.59 5.79
N LEU A 157 -1.54 6.41 5.83
CA LEU A 157 -2.02 5.79 7.06
C LEU A 157 -1.18 4.56 7.40
N ASP A 158 -0.88 4.40 8.68
CA ASP A 158 -0.48 3.14 9.30
C ASP A 158 -1.29 2.95 10.58
N VAL A 159 -2.26 2.04 10.54
CA VAL A 159 -3.07 1.72 11.72
C VAL A 159 -2.41 0.59 12.49
N THR A 160 -2.09 0.84 13.75
CA THR A 160 -1.54 -0.18 14.64
C THR A 160 -2.58 -0.68 15.62
N VAL A 161 -2.68 -2.00 15.77
CA VAL A 161 -3.57 -2.63 16.76
C VAL A 161 -2.87 -3.73 17.52
N ASP A 162 -3.30 -3.95 18.76
CA ASP A 162 -2.87 -5.09 19.56
C ASP A 162 -3.65 -6.35 19.12
N GLY A 163 -2.97 -7.27 18.45
CA GLY A 163 -3.55 -8.54 18.03
C GLY A 163 -4.25 -8.50 16.66
N ALA A 164 -5.49 -9.01 16.60
CA ALA A 164 -6.19 -9.19 15.32
C ALA A 164 -6.74 -7.87 14.77
N PRO A 165 -6.59 -7.59 13.46
CA PRO A 165 -7.15 -6.40 12.84
C PRO A 165 -8.69 -6.47 12.77
N PRO A 166 -9.37 -5.31 12.69
CA PRO A 166 -10.81 -5.29 12.38
C PRO A 166 -11.07 -5.84 10.98
N ALA A 167 -12.30 -6.27 10.71
CA ALA A 167 -12.67 -6.78 9.38
C ALA A 167 -12.76 -5.68 8.30
N ALA A 168 -13.05 -4.44 8.70
CA ALA A 168 -13.15 -3.30 7.82
C ALA A 168 -12.88 -2.00 8.59
N LEU A 169 -12.45 -0.98 7.87
CA LEU A 169 -12.14 0.36 8.36
C LEU A 169 -13.09 1.38 7.74
N THR A 170 -13.35 2.47 8.45
CA THR A 170 -14.02 3.68 7.95
C THR A 170 -13.26 4.92 8.41
N HIS A 171 -13.42 6.03 7.72
CA HIS A 171 -12.65 7.24 8.01
C HIS A 171 -13.59 8.39 8.38
N ARG A 172 -13.41 8.96 9.57
CA ARG A 172 -14.08 10.21 9.94
C ARG A 172 -13.15 11.37 9.60
N VAL A 173 -13.62 12.25 8.73
CA VAL A 173 -12.88 13.42 8.25
C VAL A 173 -13.56 14.67 8.78
N ALA A 174 -12.86 15.39 9.66
CA ALA A 174 -13.24 16.72 10.09
C ALA A 174 -12.45 17.76 9.29
N ALA A 175 -13.14 18.78 8.81
CA ALA A 175 -12.56 19.79 7.95
C ALA A 175 -13.26 21.14 8.09
N THR A 176 -12.60 22.17 7.59
CA THR A 176 -13.13 23.53 7.52
C THR A 176 -13.18 23.97 6.06
N MET A 177 -14.38 24.28 5.58
CA MET A 177 -14.58 24.83 4.24
C MET A 177 -14.67 26.35 4.30
N THR A 178 -13.83 27.04 3.54
CA THR A 178 -13.83 28.51 3.47
C THR A 178 -14.82 28.97 2.41
N THR A 179 -15.89 29.64 2.83
CA THR A 179 -16.93 30.16 1.93
C THR A 179 -16.97 31.69 1.95
N PRO A 180 -17.64 32.36 0.98
CA PRO A 180 -17.84 33.81 1.05
C PRO A 180 -18.56 34.29 2.33
N GLY A 181 -19.34 33.41 2.98
CA GLY A 181 -20.03 33.69 4.24
C GLY A 181 -19.20 33.38 5.50
N GLY A 182 -17.92 33.03 5.34
CA GLY A 182 -17.02 32.62 6.40
C GLY A 182 -16.71 31.12 6.39
N ASP A 183 -15.89 30.71 7.35
CA ASP A 183 -15.47 29.33 7.54
C ASP A 183 -16.62 28.48 8.10
N ARG A 184 -16.79 27.29 7.53
CA ARG A 184 -17.82 26.33 7.94
C ARG A 184 -17.17 24.99 8.29
N PRO A 185 -17.23 24.53 9.54
CA PRO A 185 -16.78 23.19 9.88
C PRO A 185 -17.72 22.16 9.26
N LEU A 186 -17.16 21.03 8.88
CA LEU A 186 -17.85 19.87 8.33
C LEU A 186 -17.21 18.60 8.87
N GLU A 187 -18.04 17.56 9.02
CA GLU A 187 -17.59 16.23 9.39
C GLU A 187 -18.26 15.22 8.47
N SER A 188 -17.54 14.18 8.06
CA SER A 188 -18.08 13.12 7.22
C SER A 188 -17.41 11.79 7.55
N THR A 189 -18.19 10.71 7.62
CA THR A 189 -17.65 9.35 7.63
C THR A 189 -17.67 8.79 6.21
N VAL A 190 -16.51 8.44 5.68
CA VAL A 190 -16.29 8.11 4.27
C VAL A 190 -15.34 6.92 4.13
N GLY A 191 -15.15 6.44 2.90
CA GLY A 191 -14.00 5.60 2.56
C GLY A 191 -13.98 4.22 3.20
N ARG A 192 -15.15 3.59 3.43
CA ARG A 192 -15.18 2.21 3.95
C ARG A 192 -14.31 1.30 3.09
N VAL A 193 -13.40 0.58 3.72
CA VAL A 193 -12.49 -0.38 3.07
C VAL A 193 -12.44 -1.66 3.89
N ASP A 194 -12.49 -2.81 3.23
CA ASP A 194 -12.32 -4.11 3.89
C ASP A 194 -10.83 -4.35 4.16
N VAL A 195 -10.52 -4.97 5.29
CA VAL A 195 -9.15 -5.40 5.61
C VAL A 195 -8.91 -6.78 4.97
N SER A 196 -7.77 -6.93 4.31
CA SER A 196 -7.39 -8.19 3.69
C SER A 196 -7.31 -9.32 4.72
N THR A 197 -7.87 -10.46 4.36
CA THR A 197 -7.75 -11.71 5.14
C THR A 197 -6.52 -12.53 4.73
N ALA A 198 -5.80 -12.09 3.70
CA ALA A 198 -4.56 -12.73 3.27
C ALA A 198 -3.49 -12.58 4.35
N LYS A 199 -2.79 -13.67 4.63
CA LYS A 199 -1.66 -13.66 5.57
C LYS A 199 -0.42 -13.19 4.84
N ALA A 200 0.34 -12.29 5.45
CA ALA A 200 1.68 -11.94 5.01
C ALA A 200 2.52 -13.23 4.84
N PRO A 201 3.15 -13.47 3.68
CA PRO A 201 4.04 -14.61 3.50
C PRO A 201 5.18 -14.57 4.51
N VAL A 202 5.49 -15.73 5.10
CA VAL A 202 6.63 -15.90 6.00
C VAL A 202 7.79 -16.47 5.20
N LEU A 203 8.83 -15.66 5.07
CA LEU A 203 9.96 -15.88 4.17
C LEU A 203 11.23 -16.23 4.94
N GLY A 204 12.18 -16.86 4.24
CA GLY A 204 13.53 -17.04 4.71
C GLY A 204 14.41 -15.79 4.54
N PRO A 205 15.64 -15.84 5.05
CA PRO A 205 16.63 -14.79 4.83
C PRO A 205 16.85 -14.51 3.35
N VAL A 206 16.90 -13.21 3.02
CA VAL A 206 17.28 -12.73 1.68
C VAL A 206 18.79 -12.51 1.55
N MET A 207 19.51 -12.53 2.67
CA MET A 207 20.96 -12.40 2.78
C MET A 207 21.45 -13.20 3.98
N ALA A 208 22.74 -13.54 4.03
CA ALA A 208 23.32 -14.27 5.14
C ALA A 208 23.73 -13.35 6.30
N GLY A 209 23.41 -13.75 7.54
CA GLY A 209 23.91 -13.10 8.76
C GLY A 209 23.46 -11.64 8.90
N GLY A 210 24.38 -10.76 9.27
CA GLY A 210 24.14 -9.34 9.53
C GLY A 210 25.36 -8.71 10.23
N PRO A 211 25.23 -7.49 10.75
CA PRO A 211 23.98 -6.71 10.87
C PRO A 211 23.54 -6.01 9.57
N TRP A 212 22.26 -6.17 9.19
CA TRP A 212 21.63 -5.50 8.05
C TRP A 212 20.68 -4.41 8.52
N TYR A 213 20.88 -3.18 8.04
CA TYR A 213 19.98 -2.05 8.22
C TYR A 213 18.83 -2.16 7.20
N ALA A 214 17.60 -2.24 7.71
CA ALA A 214 16.37 -2.16 6.93
C ALA A 214 16.01 -0.68 6.73
N SER A 215 16.28 -0.15 5.54
CA SER A 215 15.83 1.19 5.14
C SER A 215 14.55 1.12 4.32
N ASP A 216 13.79 2.22 4.36
CA ASP A 216 12.62 2.49 3.53
C ASP A 216 11.46 1.52 3.68
N GLY A 217 11.56 0.60 4.64
CA GLY A 217 10.48 -0.30 5.01
C GLY A 217 9.23 0.46 5.45
N CYS A 218 8.12 -0.26 5.46
CA CYS A 218 6.92 0.17 6.16
C CYS A 218 7.23 0.46 7.67
N CYS A 219 6.53 1.34 8.38
CA CYS A 219 5.15 1.76 8.11
C CYS A 219 4.79 3.20 8.50
N ALA A 220 5.12 3.59 9.73
CA ALA A 220 4.77 4.90 10.27
C ALA A 220 5.75 6.01 9.85
N ASP A 221 6.96 5.62 9.49
CA ASP A 221 8.00 6.55 9.06
C ASP A 221 7.75 7.03 7.62
N ASP A 222 8.17 8.26 7.36
CA ASP A 222 8.19 8.84 6.02
C ASP A 222 9.40 8.29 5.25
N THR A 223 9.15 7.60 4.14
CA THR A 223 10.18 6.93 3.31
C THR A 223 9.90 7.13 1.83
N HIS A 224 10.94 7.06 0.98
CA HIS A 224 10.78 7.20 -0.48
C HIS A 224 9.85 6.12 -1.04
N HIS A 225 9.93 4.91 -0.50
CA HIS A 225 9.02 3.81 -0.84
C HIS A 225 7.59 4.03 -0.35
N ARG A 226 7.43 4.48 0.90
CA ARG A 226 6.12 4.73 1.52
C ARG A 226 5.38 5.83 0.80
N ARG A 227 6.10 6.84 0.29
CA ARG A 227 5.59 8.00 -0.44
C ARG A 227 5.72 7.93 -1.96
N GLY A 228 6.19 6.82 -2.50
CA GLY A 228 6.41 6.60 -3.94
C GLY A 228 5.13 6.50 -4.76
N LEU A 229 4.29 7.55 -4.75
CA LEU A 229 3.06 7.63 -5.54
C LEU A 229 3.40 7.76 -7.03
N ALA A 230 3.17 6.69 -7.79
CA ALA A 230 3.50 6.61 -9.20
C ALA A 230 2.23 6.67 -10.08
N PRO A 231 2.04 7.73 -10.90
CA PRO A 231 1.01 7.75 -11.93
C PRO A 231 1.47 6.91 -13.15
N ILE A 232 0.97 5.68 -13.26
CA ILE A 232 1.31 4.75 -14.33
C ILE A 232 0.08 4.45 -15.17
N ASN A 233 0.15 4.74 -16.48
CA ASN A 233 -0.92 4.48 -17.45
C ASN A 233 -2.31 5.01 -17.00
N GLY A 234 -2.33 6.18 -16.35
CA GLY A 234 -3.56 6.83 -15.87
C GLY A 234 -4.08 6.32 -14.52
N THR A 235 -3.33 5.47 -13.81
CA THR A 235 -3.65 4.96 -12.47
C THR A 235 -2.57 5.39 -11.47
N LEU A 236 -2.97 5.78 -10.27
CA LEU A 236 -2.05 6.04 -9.16
C LEU A 236 -1.73 4.73 -8.44
N LEU A 237 -0.45 4.44 -8.24
CA LEU A 237 0.05 3.25 -7.57
C LEU A 237 1.04 3.64 -6.46
N VAL A 238 1.23 2.76 -5.48
CA VAL A 238 2.33 2.83 -4.50
C VAL A 238 3.06 1.48 -4.57
N PRO A 239 3.92 1.29 -5.58
CA PRO A 239 4.44 -0.01 -5.99
C PRO A 239 5.44 -0.62 -5.00
N GLN A 240 5.91 0.17 -4.02
CA GLN A 240 7.00 -0.16 -3.11
C GLN A 240 6.60 -0.05 -1.63
N ARG A 241 5.32 0.04 -1.28
CA ARG A 241 4.84 0.32 0.10
C ARG A 241 5.54 -0.48 1.21
N TYR A 242 5.82 -1.77 0.98
CA TYR A 242 6.49 -2.65 1.95
C TYR A 242 7.91 -3.04 1.54
N ALA A 243 8.47 -2.42 0.50
CA ALA A 243 9.82 -2.69 0.05
C ALA A 243 10.86 -2.26 1.08
N ILE A 244 11.93 -3.04 1.20
CA ILE A 244 13.05 -2.73 2.10
C ILE A 244 14.33 -2.68 1.28
N ASP A 245 15.10 -1.62 1.47
CA ASP A 245 16.47 -1.49 0.99
C ASP A 245 17.44 -1.88 2.09
N TRP A 246 18.21 -2.92 1.83
CA TRP A 246 19.07 -3.55 2.82
C TRP A 246 20.53 -3.14 2.66
N TYR A 247 21.08 -2.53 3.71
CA TYR A 247 22.48 -2.14 3.80
C TYR A 247 23.21 -2.98 4.83
N LEU A 248 24.37 -3.53 4.48
CA LEU A 248 25.22 -4.23 5.43
C LEU A 248 26.00 -3.22 6.26
N LEU A 249 25.98 -3.41 7.58
CA LEU A 249 26.79 -2.63 8.51
C LEU A 249 27.94 -3.47 9.05
N ASP A 250 29.03 -2.81 9.43
CA ASP A 250 30.09 -3.42 10.24
C ASP A 250 29.78 -3.32 11.76
N ASP A 251 30.71 -3.81 12.59
CA ASP A 251 30.58 -3.80 14.06
C ASP A 251 30.58 -2.38 14.66
N GLN A 252 30.96 -1.38 13.88
CA GLN A 252 30.94 0.04 14.23
C GLN A 252 29.70 0.74 13.67
N HIS A 253 28.76 0.00 13.08
CA HIS A 253 27.53 0.50 12.45
C HIS A 253 27.80 1.41 11.25
N ARG A 254 28.86 1.13 10.49
CA ARG A 254 29.19 1.83 9.24
C ARG A 254 28.65 1.08 8.04
N ALA A 255 28.04 1.78 7.09
CA ALA A 255 27.58 1.20 5.82
C ALA A 255 28.68 1.14 4.74
N TRP A 256 29.69 2.00 4.87
CA TRP A 256 30.83 2.09 3.95
C TRP A 256 32.11 2.50 4.67
N THR A 257 33.25 2.33 3.99
CA THR A 257 34.56 2.79 4.47
C THR A 257 35.41 3.32 3.31
N GLY A 258 36.19 4.37 3.56
CA GLY A 258 37.07 4.94 2.55
C GLY A 258 36.38 5.98 1.68
N ASP A 259 36.31 5.75 0.37
CA ASP A 259 35.84 6.72 -0.62
C ASP A 259 34.42 6.35 -1.09
N PRO A 260 33.36 7.06 -0.63
CA PRO A 260 31.98 6.68 -0.89
C PRO A 260 31.57 6.83 -2.37
N SER A 261 32.43 7.42 -3.23
CA SER A 261 32.23 7.43 -4.68
C SER A 261 32.54 6.10 -5.37
N LYS A 262 33.16 5.16 -4.64
CA LYS A 262 33.47 3.82 -5.14
C LYS A 262 32.47 2.83 -4.56
N LEU A 263 31.76 2.12 -5.43
CA LEU A 263 30.82 1.06 -5.02
C LEU A 263 31.49 -0.01 -4.14
N THR A 264 32.78 -0.29 -4.35
CA THR A 264 33.56 -1.23 -3.54
C THR A 264 33.84 -0.76 -2.10
N SER A 265 33.51 0.48 -1.76
CA SER A 265 33.62 1.02 -0.40
C SER A 265 32.48 0.58 0.51
N TYR A 266 31.35 0.12 -0.05
CA TYR A 266 30.15 -0.26 0.69
C TYR A 266 30.22 -1.74 1.09
N TYR A 267 29.87 -2.04 2.35
CA TYR A 267 29.98 -3.41 2.85
C TYR A 267 29.01 -4.38 2.17
N ALA A 268 27.86 -3.87 1.70
CA ALA A 268 26.86 -4.66 0.99
C ALA A 268 27.31 -5.08 -0.42
N TYR A 269 28.23 -4.35 -1.05
CA TYR A 269 28.64 -4.59 -2.43
C TYR A 269 29.21 -6.00 -2.61
N ASP A 270 28.81 -6.67 -3.69
CA ASP A 270 29.24 -8.02 -4.06
C ASP A 270 28.86 -9.13 -3.05
N LYS A 271 27.95 -8.84 -2.10
CA LYS A 271 27.38 -9.87 -1.22
C LYS A 271 26.28 -10.66 -1.94
N PRO A 272 26.15 -11.97 -1.67
CA PRO A 272 25.13 -12.79 -2.31
C PRO A 272 23.73 -12.46 -1.78
N ALA A 273 22.78 -12.31 -2.70
CA ALA A 273 21.35 -12.28 -2.40
C ALA A 273 20.75 -13.69 -2.58
N LEU A 274 19.91 -14.08 -1.64
CA LEU A 274 19.38 -15.43 -1.49
C LEU A 274 17.89 -15.48 -1.78
N ALA A 275 17.44 -16.55 -2.44
CA ALA A 275 16.02 -16.83 -2.58
C ALA A 275 15.38 -17.03 -1.20
N ALA A 276 14.34 -16.25 -0.90
CA ALA A 276 13.70 -16.27 0.41
C ALA A 276 12.72 -17.45 0.55
N ALA A 277 12.32 -18.05 -0.55
CA ALA A 277 11.42 -19.19 -0.60
C ALA A 277 11.68 -20.05 -1.84
N ASP A 278 11.15 -21.28 -1.81
CA ASP A 278 11.06 -22.11 -3.01
C ASP A 278 10.13 -21.45 -4.03
N GLY A 279 10.50 -21.48 -5.31
CA GLY A 279 9.67 -20.85 -6.34
C GLY A 279 10.20 -21.04 -7.75
N VAL A 280 9.61 -20.32 -8.69
CA VAL A 280 10.00 -20.29 -10.10
C VAL A 280 10.41 -18.88 -10.48
N VAL A 281 11.60 -18.73 -11.06
CA VAL A 281 12.07 -17.46 -11.61
C VAL A 281 11.19 -17.09 -12.80
N VAL A 282 10.49 -15.96 -12.73
CA VAL A 282 9.63 -15.44 -13.80
C VAL A 282 10.27 -14.30 -14.58
N ASP A 283 11.25 -13.63 -13.98
CA ASP A 283 12.10 -12.65 -14.64
C ASP A 283 13.53 -12.73 -14.10
N ALA A 284 14.51 -12.54 -14.98
CA ALA A 284 15.92 -12.51 -14.66
C ALA A 284 16.62 -11.59 -15.68
N THR A 285 16.95 -10.38 -15.24
CA THR A 285 17.57 -9.34 -16.07
C THR A 285 18.99 -9.08 -15.59
N ASP A 286 19.94 -9.09 -16.53
CA ASP A 286 21.37 -8.89 -16.27
C ASP A 286 22.03 -8.03 -17.37
N GLY A 287 23.21 -7.49 -17.09
CA GLY A 287 24.04 -6.72 -18.02
C GLY A 287 23.79 -5.21 -18.04
N ILE A 288 22.84 -4.70 -17.26
CA ILE A 288 22.64 -3.26 -17.05
C ILE A 288 23.82 -2.72 -16.24
N ALA A 289 24.45 -1.65 -16.73
CA ALA A 289 25.60 -1.04 -16.08
C ALA A 289 25.25 -0.49 -14.68
N GLU A 290 26.23 -0.47 -13.79
CA GLU A 290 26.09 0.16 -12.47
C GLU A 290 26.13 1.68 -12.59
N THR A 291 25.59 2.37 -11.57
CA THR A 291 25.69 3.82 -11.47
C THR A 291 27.14 4.29 -11.49
N THR A 292 27.39 5.38 -12.21
CA THR A 292 28.67 6.09 -12.20
C THR A 292 28.60 7.40 -11.40
N SER A 293 27.46 7.67 -10.75
CA SER A 293 27.20 8.92 -10.03
C SER A 293 27.45 8.81 -8.53
N ALA A 294 27.70 7.62 -7.98
CA ALA A 294 27.89 7.43 -6.55
C ALA A 294 28.91 8.43 -5.96
N PRO A 295 28.67 8.96 -4.75
CA PRO A 295 27.51 8.71 -3.89
C PRO A 295 26.26 9.55 -4.22
N GLU A 296 26.26 10.29 -5.33
CA GLU A 296 25.12 11.11 -5.74
C GLU A 296 24.06 10.27 -6.48
N PRO A 297 22.79 10.64 -6.39
CA PRO A 297 21.72 9.97 -7.13
C PRO A 297 22.00 9.93 -8.64
N PRO A 298 21.76 8.79 -9.31
CA PRO A 298 21.86 8.73 -10.76
C PRO A 298 20.79 9.61 -11.42
N PRO A 299 21.00 10.09 -12.66
CA PRO A 299 19.90 10.62 -13.46
C PRO A 299 18.79 9.56 -13.58
N LEU A 300 17.53 9.98 -13.51
CA LEU A 300 16.40 9.08 -13.62
C LEU A 300 16.52 8.20 -14.87
N PRO A 301 16.63 6.87 -14.72
CA PRO A 301 16.76 5.98 -15.87
C PRO A 301 15.42 5.87 -16.61
N PRO A 302 15.43 5.37 -17.87
CA PRO A 302 14.20 4.95 -18.52
C PRO A 302 13.42 3.98 -17.63
N ILE A 303 12.09 4.06 -17.60
CA ILE A 303 11.23 3.25 -16.72
C ILE A 303 11.52 1.74 -16.79
N LYS A 304 11.94 1.23 -17.95
CA LYS A 304 12.31 -0.18 -18.16
C LYS A 304 13.59 -0.62 -17.44
N ASP A 305 14.45 0.32 -17.08
CA ASP A 305 15.76 0.09 -16.46
C ASP A 305 15.76 0.51 -14.97
N THR A 306 14.67 1.08 -14.46
CA THR A 306 14.56 1.57 -13.06
C THR A 306 14.94 0.52 -12.03
N VAL A 307 14.52 -0.74 -12.23
CA VAL A 307 14.79 -1.85 -11.31
C VAL A 307 16.25 -2.33 -11.37
N GLY A 308 16.99 -2.01 -12.44
CA GLY A 308 18.35 -2.50 -12.67
C GLY A 308 18.39 -4.00 -12.99
N ASN A 309 19.55 -4.63 -12.77
CA ASN A 309 19.68 -6.08 -12.85
C ASN A 309 18.90 -6.70 -11.67
N HIS A 310 18.08 -7.70 -11.94
CA HIS A 310 17.14 -8.20 -10.94
C HIS A 310 16.69 -9.63 -11.23
N VAL A 311 16.08 -10.24 -10.22
CA VAL A 311 15.39 -11.52 -10.33
C VAL A 311 14.02 -11.39 -9.68
N THR A 312 12.99 -11.89 -10.36
CA THR A 312 11.64 -12.01 -9.81
C THR A 312 11.28 -13.49 -9.66
N VAL A 313 10.92 -13.91 -8.45
CA VAL A 313 10.56 -15.31 -8.13
C VAL A 313 9.08 -15.41 -7.78
N MET A 314 8.31 -16.18 -8.54
CA MET A 314 6.93 -16.53 -8.20
C MET A 314 6.90 -17.65 -7.17
N ILE A 315 6.25 -17.42 -6.04
CA ILE A 315 6.10 -18.42 -4.96
C ILE A 315 4.65 -18.91 -4.83
N ALA A 316 3.70 -18.12 -5.30
CA ALA A 316 2.29 -18.47 -5.48
C ALA A 316 1.66 -17.55 -6.54
N PRO A 317 0.50 -17.89 -7.12
CA PRO A 317 -0.24 -16.95 -7.96
C PRO A 317 -0.51 -15.65 -7.20
N GLY A 318 -0.12 -14.51 -7.78
CA GLY A 318 -0.27 -13.20 -7.14
C GLY A 318 0.75 -12.90 -6.04
N VAL A 319 1.81 -13.70 -5.89
CA VAL A 319 2.88 -13.47 -4.90
C VAL A 319 4.24 -13.68 -5.56
N TYR A 320 4.89 -12.55 -5.86
CA TYR A 320 6.17 -12.49 -6.56
C TYR A 320 7.20 -11.76 -5.71
N LEU A 321 8.39 -12.33 -5.57
CA LEU A 321 9.48 -11.75 -4.79
C LEU A 321 10.46 -11.06 -5.74
N LEU A 322 10.65 -9.76 -5.60
CA LEU A 322 11.63 -9.00 -6.38
C LEU A 322 12.93 -8.83 -5.59
N TYR A 323 14.04 -9.08 -6.26
CA TYR A 323 15.41 -8.82 -5.80
C TYR A 323 16.09 -7.95 -6.84
N ALA A 324 16.42 -6.71 -6.49
CA ALA A 324 16.86 -5.71 -7.48
C ALA A 324 18.26 -5.13 -7.19
N HIS A 325 18.71 -4.27 -8.11
CA HIS A 325 20.00 -3.58 -8.08
C HIS A 325 21.22 -4.51 -8.09
N PHE A 326 21.12 -5.69 -8.69
CA PHE A 326 22.25 -6.61 -8.78
C PHE A 326 23.41 -6.04 -9.59
N LYS A 327 24.61 -6.52 -9.24
CA LYS A 327 25.84 -6.25 -9.96
C LYS A 327 25.81 -6.94 -11.33
N PRO A 328 26.23 -6.27 -12.41
CA PRO A 328 26.18 -6.85 -13.75
C PRO A 328 27.04 -8.12 -13.85
N ASN A 329 26.55 -9.10 -14.59
CA ASN A 329 27.16 -10.41 -14.82
C ASN A 329 27.21 -11.31 -13.57
N THR A 330 26.35 -11.06 -12.59
CA THR A 330 26.28 -11.87 -11.36
C THR A 330 24.96 -12.60 -11.19
N VAL A 331 23.96 -12.34 -12.03
CA VAL A 331 22.67 -13.04 -11.97
C VAL A 331 22.91 -14.53 -12.26
N ALA A 332 22.65 -15.37 -11.26
CA ALA A 332 23.03 -16.78 -11.24
C ALA A 332 21.93 -17.72 -11.75
N VAL A 333 20.78 -17.16 -12.13
CA VAL A 333 19.57 -17.90 -12.51
C VAL A 333 19.00 -17.37 -13.82
N LYS A 334 18.03 -18.10 -14.38
CA LYS A 334 17.34 -17.73 -15.63
C LYS A 334 15.84 -17.90 -15.50
N THR A 335 15.08 -17.16 -16.29
CA THR A 335 13.62 -17.32 -16.39
C THR A 335 13.23 -18.78 -16.66
N GLY A 336 12.25 -19.26 -15.91
CA GLY A 336 11.76 -20.64 -15.92
C GLY A 336 12.51 -21.59 -14.97
N GLN A 337 13.60 -21.16 -14.34
CA GLN A 337 14.33 -21.98 -13.37
C GLN A 337 13.56 -22.10 -12.04
N THR A 338 13.47 -23.31 -11.50
CA THR A 338 13.05 -23.51 -10.11
C THR A 338 14.22 -23.22 -9.18
N VAL A 339 13.97 -22.44 -8.13
CA VAL A 339 14.93 -22.13 -7.06
C VAL A 339 14.43 -22.69 -5.74
N LYS A 340 15.37 -23.01 -4.85
CA LYS A 340 15.13 -23.36 -3.46
C LYS A 340 15.48 -22.18 -2.57
N ARG A 341 14.78 -22.09 -1.44
CA ARG A 341 15.16 -21.15 -0.39
C ARG A 341 16.67 -21.28 -0.08
N GLY A 342 17.38 -20.16 -0.06
CA GLY A 342 18.82 -20.09 0.17
C GLY A 342 19.68 -20.19 -1.10
N ASP A 343 19.11 -20.48 -2.26
CA ASP A 343 19.85 -20.42 -3.53
C ASP A 343 20.30 -18.98 -3.79
N VAL A 344 21.56 -18.82 -4.26
CA VAL A 344 22.07 -17.52 -4.68
C VAL A 344 21.40 -17.11 -5.99
N LEU A 345 20.81 -15.91 -6.01
CA LEU A 345 20.13 -15.35 -7.18
C LEU A 345 21.03 -14.39 -7.97
N GLY A 346 21.88 -13.65 -7.26
CA GLY A 346 22.76 -12.64 -7.79
C GLY A 346 23.59 -12.02 -6.68
N HIS A 347 24.49 -11.10 -7.04
CA HIS A 347 25.25 -10.34 -6.06
C HIS A 347 24.76 -8.90 -6.02
N ILE A 348 24.72 -8.32 -4.83
CA ILE A 348 24.35 -6.93 -4.60
C ILE A 348 25.30 -6.01 -5.37
N GLY A 349 24.72 -5.05 -6.10
CA GLY A 349 25.43 -4.01 -6.84
C GLY A 349 24.70 -2.68 -6.70
N SER A 350 24.79 -1.82 -7.71
CA SER A 350 24.06 -0.54 -7.75
C SER A 350 23.60 -0.19 -9.18
N SER A 351 22.99 -1.15 -9.88
CA SER A 351 22.39 -0.93 -11.20
C SER A 351 20.96 -0.38 -11.10
N GLY A 352 20.48 0.31 -12.14
CA GLY A 352 19.14 0.92 -12.15
C GLY A 352 19.09 2.25 -11.39
N ASN A 353 17.96 2.57 -10.78
CA ASN A 353 17.79 3.77 -9.97
C ASN A 353 18.27 3.51 -8.53
N SER A 354 19.59 3.45 -8.34
CA SER A 354 20.23 3.17 -7.05
C SER A 354 21.42 4.08 -6.83
N THR A 355 21.46 4.71 -5.66
CA THR A 355 22.49 5.69 -5.28
C THR A 355 23.71 5.05 -4.60
N ALA A 356 23.48 3.99 -3.83
CA ALA A 356 24.51 3.24 -3.12
C ALA A 356 24.22 1.72 -3.18
N PRO A 357 25.23 0.83 -3.12
CA PRO A 357 25.01 -0.60 -3.12
C PRO A 357 24.12 -1.10 -1.97
N HIS A 358 22.99 -1.72 -2.32
CA HIS A 358 22.03 -2.31 -1.40
C HIS A 358 21.22 -3.41 -2.10
N LEU A 359 20.55 -4.26 -1.32
CA LEU A 359 19.52 -5.16 -1.86
C LEU A 359 18.15 -4.51 -1.67
N HIS A 360 17.49 -4.15 -2.78
CA HIS A 360 16.07 -3.85 -2.76
C HIS A 360 15.28 -5.16 -2.78
N PHE A 361 14.38 -5.33 -1.81
CA PHE A 361 13.55 -6.52 -1.67
C PHE A 361 12.08 -6.17 -1.41
N GLN A 362 11.16 -6.76 -2.18
CA GLN A 362 9.72 -6.58 -1.99
C GLN A 362 8.88 -7.77 -2.45
N ILE A 363 7.63 -7.82 -1.99
CA ILE A 363 6.58 -8.65 -2.60
C ILE A 363 5.75 -7.81 -3.56
N MET A 364 5.49 -8.35 -4.74
CA MET A 364 4.64 -7.82 -5.80
C MET A 364 3.42 -8.72 -6.00
N THR A 365 2.29 -8.12 -6.36
CA THR A 365 1.07 -8.85 -6.75
C THR A 365 1.07 -9.28 -8.21
N GLU A 366 1.96 -8.71 -9.02
CA GLU A 366 2.13 -9.00 -10.44
C GLU A 366 3.58 -9.45 -10.72
N PRO A 367 3.84 -10.20 -11.81
CA PRO A 367 5.21 -10.60 -12.18
C PRO A 367 6.08 -9.43 -12.67
N THR A 368 5.48 -8.26 -12.89
CA THR A 368 6.13 -7.05 -13.40
C THR A 368 6.15 -5.96 -12.34
N PHE A 369 7.21 -5.15 -12.29
CA PHE A 369 7.30 -4.01 -11.36
C PHE A 369 6.20 -2.95 -11.59
N PHE A 370 5.76 -2.76 -12.84
CA PHE A 370 4.61 -1.92 -13.17
C PHE A 370 3.65 -2.63 -14.13
N PRO A 371 2.34 -2.59 -13.88
CA PRO A 371 1.69 -2.21 -12.62
C PRO A 371 1.85 -3.31 -11.56
N THR A 372 1.99 -2.94 -10.28
CA THR A 372 1.88 -3.87 -9.14
C THR A 372 1.38 -3.13 -7.90
N ASP A 373 0.82 -3.88 -6.95
CA ASP A 373 0.78 -3.48 -5.54
C ASP A 373 1.95 -4.14 -4.79
N SER A 374 2.38 -3.50 -3.69
CA SER A 374 3.34 -4.04 -2.73
C SER A 374 2.58 -4.50 -1.49
N THR A 375 2.69 -5.80 -1.16
CA THR A 375 1.99 -6.40 -0.02
C THR A 375 2.98 -6.76 1.09
N PRO A 376 2.53 -6.82 2.36
CA PRO A 376 3.44 -7.08 3.46
C PRO A 376 4.00 -8.50 3.44
N PHE A 377 5.13 -8.67 4.12
CA PHE A 377 5.78 -9.95 4.35
C PHE A 377 6.42 -10.00 5.73
N ALA A 378 6.75 -11.20 6.19
CA ALA A 378 7.46 -11.42 7.43
C ALA A 378 8.62 -12.38 7.20
N PHE A 379 9.58 -12.40 8.13
CA PHE A 379 10.66 -13.39 8.12
C PHE A 379 10.46 -14.46 9.19
N ASP A 380 10.91 -15.67 8.91
CA ASP A 380 10.82 -16.81 9.81
C ASP A 380 11.87 -16.79 10.92
N CYS A 381 12.98 -16.08 10.71
CA CYS A 381 14.08 -16.03 11.66
C CYS A 381 14.99 -14.81 11.48
N PHE A 382 15.05 -13.98 12.52
CA PHE A 382 16.08 -12.95 12.67
C PHE A 382 16.14 -12.50 14.14
N ALA A 383 17.18 -11.76 14.50
CA ALA A 383 17.25 -10.98 15.74
C ALA A 383 17.30 -9.49 15.39
N VAL A 384 16.64 -8.63 16.18
CA VAL A 384 16.82 -7.18 16.08
C VAL A 384 18.01 -6.81 16.95
N ASN A 385 19.09 -6.32 16.33
CA ASN A 385 20.28 -5.86 17.04
C ASN A 385 20.05 -4.48 17.67
N GLY A 386 19.28 -3.63 17.00
CA GLY A 386 19.03 -2.24 17.36
C GLY A 386 18.30 -1.49 16.26
N GLN A 387 18.39 -0.16 16.30
CA GLN A 387 17.73 0.73 15.36
C GLN A 387 18.62 1.94 15.07
N VAL A 388 18.62 2.41 13.82
CA VAL A 388 19.20 3.71 13.47
C VAL A 388 18.26 4.82 13.96
N THR A 389 18.74 5.69 14.85
CA THR A 389 17.88 6.62 15.61
C THR A 389 17.44 7.84 14.82
N GLU A 390 18.24 8.26 13.83
CA GLU A 390 17.94 9.38 12.94
C GLU A 390 17.75 8.86 11.52
N ARG A 391 16.82 9.46 10.76
CA ARG A 391 16.63 9.08 9.36
C ARG A 391 17.87 9.48 8.57
N ILE A 392 18.47 8.50 7.92
CA ILE A 392 19.41 8.72 6.83
C ILE A 392 18.74 8.12 5.60
N TRP A 393 18.46 8.98 4.63
CA TRP A 393 17.86 8.57 3.36
C TRP A 393 18.88 7.78 2.53
N ASP A 394 18.39 6.84 1.73
CA ASP A 394 19.16 5.97 0.85
C ASP A 394 20.03 6.77 -0.14
N ASP A 395 19.48 7.85 -0.67
CA ASP A 395 20.11 8.78 -1.60
C ASP A 395 21.23 9.63 -0.98
N VAL A 396 21.21 9.81 0.35
CA VAL A 396 22.23 10.58 1.09
C VAL A 396 23.14 9.73 1.97
N LEU A 397 22.98 8.41 2.00
CA LEU A 397 23.79 7.51 2.85
C LEU A 397 25.29 7.65 2.57
N GLY A 398 25.67 7.72 1.29
CA GLY A 398 27.05 7.95 0.86
C GLY A 398 27.52 9.40 0.98
N LEU A 399 26.58 10.34 1.15
CA LEU A 399 26.85 11.78 1.31
C LEU A 399 27.06 12.18 2.78
N GLN A 400 26.80 11.27 3.72
CA GLN A 400 27.04 11.52 5.13
C GLN A 400 28.52 11.87 5.38
N PRO A 401 28.81 12.91 6.20
CA PRO A 401 30.18 13.26 6.52
C PRO A 401 30.87 12.19 7.39
N ASP A 402 30.08 11.44 8.17
CA ASP A 402 30.54 10.32 9.00
C ASP A 402 29.88 9.02 8.48
N PRO A 403 30.64 7.96 8.18
CA PRO A 403 30.07 6.67 7.80
C PRO A 403 29.35 5.96 8.95
N VAL A 404 29.53 6.36 10.21
CA VAL A 404 28.89 5.74 11.38
C VAL A 404 27.44 6.20 11.48
N LEU A 405 26.51 5.25 11.36
CA LEU A 405 25.09 5.54 11.51
C LEU A 405 24.74 5.73 13.00
N PRO A 406 23.87 6.71 13.34
CA PRO A 406 23.44 6.95 14.71
C PRO A 406 22.59 5.77 15.17
N TYR A 407 23.07 4.99 16.14
CA TYR A 407 22.54 3.68 16.45
C TYR A 407 22.17 3.53 17.93
N ALA A 408 20.99 2.96 18.20
CA ALA A 408 20.57 2.52 19.52
C ALA A 408 20.42 1.00 19.56
N ALA A 409 21.15 0.35 20.47
CA ALA A 409 21.06 -1.10 20.66
C ALA A 409 19.68 -1.52 21.18
N ALA A 410 19.19 -2.66 20.70
CA ALA A 410 17.96 -3.26 21.20
C ALA A 410 18.16 -3.79 22.63
N THR A 411 17.13 -3.65 23.45
CA THR A 411 17.08 -4.24 24.80
C THR A 411 16.75 -5.74 24.76
N ASP A 412 16.12 -6.20 23.68
CA ASP A 412 15.78 -7.60 23.44
C ASP A 412 16.26 -8.03 22.04
N THR A 413 17.30 -8.86 22.05
CA THR A 413 17.91 -9.46 20.85
C THR A 413 17.47 -10.91 20.65
N SER A 414 16.38 -11.33 21.31
CA SER A 414 15.82 -12.66 21.12
C SER A 414 15.40 -12.89 19.67
N ARG A 415 15.45 -14.17 19.27
CA ARG A 415 15.04 -14.60 17.94
C ARG A 415 13.54 -14.33 17.74
N ARG A 416 13.22 -13.69 16.62
CA ARG A 416 11.87 -13.36 16.16
C ARG A 416 11.49 -14.23 14.96
N SER A 417 10.20 -14.46 14.81
CA SER A 417 9.61 -15.26 13.73
C SER A 417 8.22 -14.76 13.41
N GLY A 418 7.85 -14.75 12.13
CA GLY A 418 6.55 -14.26 11.68
C GLY A 418 6.36 -12.75 11.88
N GLN A 419 7.46 -12.00 11.96
CA GLN A 419 7.46 -10.54 12.08
C GLN A 419 8.14 -9.89 10.87
N MET A 420 7.68 -8.70 10.51
CA MET A 420 8.35 -7.81 9.57
C MET A 420 9.32 -6.90 10.33
N PRO A 421 10.60 -6.83 9.94
CA PRO A 421 11.50 -5.75 10.36
C PRO A 421 10.86 -4.41 10.02
N LEU A 422 10.57 -3.61 11.05
CA LEU A 422 10.11 -2.24 10.83
C LEU A 422 11.26 -1.40 10.33
N ASP A 423 10.91 -0.30 9.69
CA ASP A 423 11.86 0.67 9.20
C ASP A 423 12.90 1.08 10.25
N ARG A 424 14.11 1.31 9.76
CA ARG A 424 15.34 1.58 10.50
C ARG A 424 15.84 0.49 11.44
N ASN A 425 15.18 -0.67 11.52
CA ASN A 425 15.67 -1.79 12.31
C ASN A 425 17.00 -2.29 11.74
N VAL A 426 17.92 -2.63 12.62
CA VAL A 426 19.14 -3.34 12.27
C VAL A 426 18.98 -4.77 12.74
N VAL A 427 19.09 -5.74 11.82
CA VAL A 427 18.77 -7.14 12.07
C VAL A 427 19.91 -8.08 11.68
N THR A 428 19.96 -9.23 12.33
CA THR A 428 20.81 -10.35 11.95
C THR A 428 19.92 -11.51 11.61
N PHE A 429 20.00 -12.00 10.37
CA PHE A 429 19.31 -13.21 9.95
C PHE A 429 19.97 -14.44 10.56
N CYS A 430 19.13 -15.44 10.81
CA CYS A 430 19.57 -16.80 11.03
C CYS A 430 19.82 -17.48 9.66
#